data_AF-A0A7X9JJT3-F1
#
_entry.id   AF-A0A7X9JJT3-F1
#
_cell.length_a   1.000
_cell.length_b   1.000
_cell.length_c   1.000
_cell.angle_alpha   90.00
_cell.angle_beta   90.00
_cell.angle_gamma   90.00
#
_symmetry.space_group_name_H-M   'P 1'
#
loop_
_entity.id
_entity.type
_entity.pdbx_description
1 polymer ?
#
loop_
_entity_poly.entity_id
_entity_poly.type
_entity_poly.pdbx_seq_one_letter_code
_entity_poly.pdbx_strand_id
1 'polypeptide(L)'
;QLPFSLIQNIYINEIQLVLLYLVLISVTAFILSKKIAHLKLSLIIIIFFSVSTFVQKIMTLNQKSIYVYNIKKCSTLNFIDGRDNILFAQIPEDKNNTLNYSLKNHWLSMGLNAEKFIPFDQINSRFLFSNLSLIDNPNLFFKRHFFNFYGHKLLVINDDFFFKNKLNTTIEVNTIVLQRKAKVDLQKLVRFIRAKNIIIDSSVSDKKAKRWLSDAQKLKINIYHCPKQGAWKVEI
;
A
#
# COMPACT_ATOMS: atom_id res chain seq x y z
N GLN A 1 19.71 -24.67 -5.40
CA GLN A 1 18.86 -24.20 -4.29
C GLN A 1 17.69 -25.15 -4.16
N LEU A 2 17.44 -25.73 -2.99
CA LEU A 2 16.32 -26.65 -2.79
C LEU A 2 15.00 -25.86 -2.94
N PRO A 3 14.11 -26.23 -3.87
CA PRO A 3 12.75 -25.72 -3.84
C PRO A 3 12.14 -26.24 -2.52
N PHE A 4 11.33 -25.45 -1.82
CA PHE A 4 10.71 -25.81 -0.52
C PHE A 4 11.56 -25.67 0.76
N SER A 5 12.81 -25.18 0.72
CA SER A 5 13.62 -24.99 1.94
C SER A 5 13.17 -23.81 2.83
N LEU A 6 12.37 -22.88 2.31
CA LEU A 6 11.78 -21.80 3.09
C LEU A 6 10.26 -21.90 3.02
N ILE A 7 9.64 -22.02 4.19
CA ILE A 7 8.23 -21.68 4.37
C ILE A 7 8.12 -20.16 4.22
N GLN A 8 8.01 -19.69 2.98
CA GLN A 8 7.78 -18.26 2.71
C GLN A 8 6.30 -17.95 2.95
N ASN A 9 6.01 -16.76 3.49
CA ASN A 9 4.67 -16.21 3.69
C ASN A 9 3.86 -16.69 4.92
N ILE A 10 4.51 -17.24 5.94
CA ILE A 10 3.87 -17.35 7.26
C ILE A 10 4.33 -16.19 8.14
N TYR A 11 3.39 -15.28 8.42
CA TYR A 11 3.57 -14.25 9.42
C TYR A 11 2.85 -14.66 10.72
N ILE A 12 3.64 -14.91 11.77
CA ILE A 12 3.16 -15.17 13.12
C ILE A 12 3.33 -13.88 13.91
N ASN A 13 2.25 -13.38 14.50
CA ASN A 13 2.34 -12.19 15.34
C ASN A 13 2.98 -12.52 16.71
N GLU A 14 3.42 -11.50 17.45
CA GLU A 14 4.12 -11.68 18.73
C GLU A 14 3.30 -12.49 19.76
N ILE A 15 1.98 -12.28 19.80
CA ILE A 15 1.07 -12.99 20.70
C ILE A 15 0.98 -14.48 20.33
N GLN A 16 0.83 -14.79 19.06
CA GLN A 16 0.79 -16.17 18.54
C GLN A 16 2.12 -16.88 18.78
N LEU A 17 3.25 -16.18 18.69
CA LEU A 17 4.56 -16.72 19.01
C LEU A 17 4.64 -17.11 20.50
N VAL A 18 4.20 -16.23 21.41
CA VAL A 18 4.14 -16.54 22.85
C VAL A 18 3.21 -17.73 23.12
N LEU A 19 2.02 -17.74 22.52
CA LEU A 19 1.07 -18.85 22.65
C LEU A 19 1.69 -20.17 22.14
N LEU A 20 2.42 -20.14 21.03
CA LEU A 20 3.11 -21.31 20.49
C LEU A 20 4.14 -21.87 21.49
N TYR A 21 4.97 -21.00 22.10
CA TYR A 21 5.91 -21.44 23.13
C TYR A 21 5.21 -22.00 24.37
N LEU A 22 4.08 -21.42 24.78
CA LEU A 22 3.27 -21.96 25.89
C LEU A 22 2.68 -23.34 25.57
N VAL A 23 2.25 -23.57 24.32
CA VAL A 23 1.83 -24.91 23.87
C VAL A 23 2.99 -25.89 24.00
N LEU A 24 4.18 -25.55 23.49
CA LEU A 24 5.35 -26.43 23.56
C LEU A 24 5.71 -26.76 25.02
N ILE A 25 5.80 -25.76 25.90
CA ILE A 25 6.10 -25.96 27.32
C ILE A 25 5.05 -26.86 27.99
N SER A 26 3.76 -26.62 27.73
CA SER A 26 2.68 -27.40 28.33
C SER A 26 2.66 -28.85 27.85
N VAL A 27 2.96 -29.09 26.56
CA VAL A 27 3.08 -30.44 25.99
C VAL A 27 4.30 -31.16 26.57
N THR A 28 5.45 -30.50 26.66
CA THR A 28 6.65 -31.08 27.29
C THR A 28 6.41 -31.41 28.76
N ALA A 29 5.74 -30.53 29.51
CA ALA A 29 5.36 -30.77 30.90
C ALA A 29 4.40 -31.95 31.03
N PHE A 30 3.45 -32.13 30.10
CA PHE A 30 2.60 -33.31 30.03
C PHE A 30 3.41 -34.59 29.79
N ILE A 31 4.36 -34.58 28.85
CA ILE A 31 5.18 -35.76 28.53
C ILE A 31 6.00 -36.21 29.74
N LEU A 32 6.55 -35.27 30.51
CA LEU A 32 7.38 -35.56 31.70
C LEU A 32 6.56 -35.96 32.93
N SER A 33 5.51 -35.21 33.25
CA SER A 33 4.72 -35.44 34.47
C SER A 33 3.61 -36.48 34.31
N LYS A 34 3.20 -36.78 33.07
CA LYS A 34 2.03 -37.59 32.70
C LYS A 34 0.69 -37.12 33.29
N LYS A 35 0.63 -35.90 33.84
CA LYS A 35 -0.60 -35.36 34.43
C LYS A 35 -1.51 -34.77 33.35
N ILE A 36 -2.75 -35.27 33.27
CA ILE A 36 -3.76 -34.83 32.29
C ILE A 36 -4.07 -33.31 32.35
N ALA A 37 -3.83 -32.67 33.49
CA ALA A 37 -3.98 -31.23 33.66
C ALA A 37 -3.14 -30.43 32.64
N HIS A 38 -1.91 -30.84 32.35
CA HIS A 38 -1.05 -30.16 31.37
C HIS A 38 -1.52 -30.36 29.93
N LEU A 39 -2.19 -31.48 29.64
CA LEU A 39 -2.82 -31.70 28.35
C LEU A 39 -4.06 -30.81 28.19
N LYS A 40 -4.89 -30.69 29.24
CA LYS A 40 -6.04 -29.76 29.23
C LYS A 40 -5.57 -28.31 29.03
N LEU A 41 -4.50 -27.92 29.70
CA LEU A 41 -3.89 -26.58 29.54
C LEU A 41 -3.42 -26.36 28.09
N SER A 42 -2.70 -27.31 27.49
CA SER A 42 -2.26 -27.17 26.09
C SER A 42 -3.43 -27.06 25.12
N LEU A 43 -4.52 -27.80 25.35
CA LEU A 43 -5.73 -27.71 24.52
C LEU A 43 -6.39 -26.32 24.62
N ILE A 44 -6.48 -25.76 25.83
CA ILE A 44 -6.99 -24.40 26.03
C ILE A 44 -6.13 -23.39 25.28
N ILE A 45 -4.80 -23.48 25.38
CA ILE A 45 -3.87 -22.57 24.69
C ILE A 45 -4.01 -22.71 23.16
N ILE A 46 -4.16 -23.95 22.65
CA ILE A 46 -4.41 -24.19 21.23
C ILE A 46 -5.71 -23.53 20.77
N ILE A 47 -6.79 -23.60 21.56
CA ILE A 47 -8.05 -22.91 21.24
C ILE A 47 -7.80 -21.39 21.14
N PHE A 48 -7.10 -20.78 22.11
CA PHE A 48 -6.75 -19.36 22.04
C PHE A 48 -5.90 -19.01 20.81
N PHE A 49 -4.94 -19.85 20.46
CA PHE A 49 -4.14 -19.70 19.26
C PHE A 49 -5.00 -19.75 17.97
N SER A 50 -5.91 -20.72 17.89
CA SER A 50 -6.86 -20.83 16.77
C SER A 50 -7.80 -19.64 16.66
N VAL A 51 -8.32 -19.13 17.78
CA VAL A 51 -9.15 -17.92 17.79
C VAL A 51 -8.34 -16.70 17.34
N SER A 52 -7.12 -16.52 17.85
CA SER A 52 -6.23 -15.42 17.46
C SER A 52 -5.94 -15.42 15.95
N THR A 53 -5.58 -16.58 15.40
CA THR A 53 -5.32 -16.74 13.95
C THR A 53 -6.58 -16.50 13.12
N PHE A 54 -7.75 -16.94 13.59
CA PHE A 54 -9.02 -16.71 12.92
C PHE A 54 -9.39 -15.22 12.89
N VAL A 55 -9.27 -14.51 14.01
CA VAL A 55 -9.51 -13.06 14.09
C VAL A 55 -8.58 -12.31 13.15
N GLN A 56 -7.27 -12.61 13.18
CA GLN A 56 -6.31 -11.97 12.29
C GLN A 56 -6.64 -12.22 10.81
N LYS A 57 -7.05 -13.44 10.46
CA LYS A 57 -7.48 -13.77 9.10
C LYS A 57 -8.67 -12.92 8.65
N ILE A 58 -9.67 -12.71 9.51
CA ILE A 58 -10.81 -11.84 9.21
C ILE A 58 -10.36 -10.39 9.02
N MET A 59 -9.49 -9.87 9.91
CA MET A 59 -8.97 -8.52 9.80
C MET A 59 -8.18 -8.33 8.50
N THR A 60 -7.31 -9.28 8.15
CA THR A 60 -6.55 -9.29 6.89
C THR A 60 -7.46 -9.34 5.66
N LEU A 61 -8.59 -10.06 5.69
CA LEU A 61 -9.51 -10.12 4.55
C LEU A 61 -10.35 -8.84 4.39
N ASN A 62 -10.62 -8.15 5.49
CA ASN A 62 -11.42 -6.92 5.49
C ASN A 62 -10.59 -5.64 5.28
N GLN A 63 -9.26 -5.72 5.31
CA GLN A 63 -8.40 -4.56 5.15
C GLN A 63 -8.53 -3.98 3.73
N LYS A 64 -8.69 -2.66 3.64
CA LYS A 64 -8.76 -1.92 2.38
C LYS A 64 -7.97 -0.65 2.56
N SER A 65 -6.92 -0.46 1.77
CA SER A 65 -6.04 0.69 1.97
C SER A 65 -5.26 1.08 0.74
N ILE A 66 -4.84 2.34 0.73
CA ILE A 66 -4.01 2.92 -0.33
C ILE A 66 -2.76 3.48 0.33
N TYR A 67 -1.59 3.18 -0.22
CA TYR A 67 -0.30 3.66 0.25
C TYR A 67 0.46 4.44 -0.84
N VAL A 68 1.10 5.52 -0.44
CA VAL A 68 2.17 6.18 -1.20
C VAL A 68 3.43 6.08 -0.34
N TYR A 69 4.34 5.17 -0.71
CA TYR A 69 5.50 4.84 0.12
C TYR A 69 6.59 5.91 0.03
N ASN A 70 7.31 6.12 1.14
CA ASN A 70 8.49 6.97 1.15
C ASN A 70 9.75 6.21 0.71
N ILE A 71 9.87 5.93 -0.59
CA ILE A 71 11.06 5.30 -1.15
C ILE A 71 11.79 6.30 -2.05
N LYS A 72 13.03 6.66 -1.65
CA LYS A 72 13.82 7.69 -2.31
C LYS A 72 13.95 7.44 -3.81
N LYS A 73 13.50 8.40 -4.64
CA LYS A 73 13.53 8.38 -6.11
C LYS A 73 12.61 7.34 -6.78
N CYS A 74 11.80 6.59 -6.03
CA CYS A 74 10.83 5.66 -6.61
C CYS A 74 9.45 6.31 -6.60
N SER A 75 8.67 6.09 -7.66
CA SER A 75 7.25 6.46 -7.64
C SER A 75 6.44 5.26 -7.24
N THR A 76 5.60 5.37 -6.23
CA THR A 76 4.81 4.23 -5.74
C THR A 76 3.38 4.65 -5.44
N LEU A 77 2.45 3.76 -5.78
CA LEU A 77 1.05 3.83 -5.39
C LEU A 77 0.57 2.40 -5.23
N ASN A 78 0.31 1.99 -3.99
CA ASN A 78 -0.09 0.63 -3.67
C ASN A 78 -1.56 0.58 -3.25
N PHE A 79 -2.31 -0.36 -3.81
CA PHE A 79 -3.68 -0.64 -3.44
C PHE A 79 -3.75 -2.02 -2.79
N ILE A 80 -4.33 -2.07 -1.60
CA ILE A 80 -4.49 -3.31 -0.82
C ILE A 80 -5.97 -3.57 -0.66
N ASP A 81 -6.41 -4.76 -1.09
CA ASP A 81 -7.79 -5.26 -0.98
C ASP A 81 -7.77 -6.67 -0.41
N GLY A 82 -7.99 -6.80 0.90
CA GLY A 82 -7.81 -8.03 1.63
C GLY A 82 -6.36 -8.51 1.58
N ARG A 83 -6.10 -9.59 0.84
CA ARG A 83 -4.74 -10.10 0.58
C ARG A 83 -4.18 -9.67 -0.77
N ASP A 84 -5.00 -9.05 -1.61
CA ASP A 84 -4.58 -8.59 -2.92
C ASP A 84 -3.71 -7.34 -2.79
N ASN A 85 -2.54 -7.35 -3.43
CA ASN A 85 -1.51 -6.33 -3.30
C ASN A 85 -1.13 -5.82 -4.68
N ILE A 86 -1.61 -4.64 -5.04
CA ILE A 86 -1.50 -4.11 -6.40
C ILE A 86 -0.62 -2.87 -6.36
N LEU A 87 0.63 -3.03 -6.76
CA LEU A 87 1.63 -1.98 -6.70
C LEU A 87 1.83 -1.35 -8.08
N PHE A 88 1.41 -0.10 -8.21
CA PHE A 88 1.87 0.75 -9.31
C PHE A 88 3.17 1.41 -8.91
N ALA A 89 4.22 1.16 -9.68
CA ALA A 89 5.51 1.77 -9.38
C ALA A 89 6.38 2.01 -10.61
N GLN A 90 7.18 3.07 -10.52
CA GLN A 90 8.29 3.31 -11.43
C GLN A 90 9.56 3.25 -10.60
N ILE A 91 10.35 2.21 -10.85
CA ILE A 91 11.57 1.91 -10.09
C ILE A 91 12.74 2.11 -11.04
N PRO A 92 13.74 2.93 -10.66
CA PRO A 92 15.03 2.95 -11.33
C PRO A 92 15.68 1.55 -11.33
N GLU A 93 16.29 1.16 -12.44
CA GLU A 93 16.84 -0.19 -12.66
C GLU A 93 17.87 -0.60 -11.58
N ASP A 94 18.59 0.37 -11.03
CA ASP A 94 19.56 0.23 -9.93
C ASP A 94 18.93 -0.07 -8.55
N LYS A 95 17.60 0.04 -8.41
CA LYS A 95 16.90 -0.06 -7.12
C LYS A 95 15.90 -1.20 -7.01
N ASN A 96 15.84 -2.08 -8.01
CA ASN A 96 14.84 -3.14 -8.05
C ASN A 96 14.94 -4.08 -6.83
N ASN A 97 16.16 -4.44 -6.42
CA ASN A 97 16.38 -5.28 -5.24
C ASN A 97 16.03 -4.57 -3.91
N THR A 98 16.26 -3.26 -3.80
CA THR A 98 16.05 -2.50 -2.55
C THR A 98 14.57 -2.34 -2.22
N LEU A 99 13.71 -2.28 -3.25
CA LEU A 99 12.26 -2.20 -3.10
C LEU A 99 11.70 -3.49 -2.49
N ASN A 100 12.16 -4.64 -2.99
CA ASN A 100 11.75 -5.96 -2.54
C ASN A 100 12.04 -6.18 -1.05
N TYR A 101 13.15 -5.69 -0.50
CA TYR A 101 13.41 -5.85 0.93
C TYR A 101 12.61 -4.88 1.81
N SER A 102 12.47 -3.63 1.38
CA SER A 102 11.87 -2.58 2.21
C SER A 102 10.36 -2.76 2.38
N LEU A 103 9.67 -3.24 1.33
CA LEU A 103 8.22 -3.41 1.35
C LEU A 103 7.77 -4.82 1.73
N LYS A 104 8.53 -5.86 1.39
CA LYS A 104 8.11 -7.25 1.62
C LYS A 104 7.88 -7.57 3.09
N ASN A 105 8.72 -7.08 4.00
CA ASN A 105 8.49 -7.29 5.44
C ASN A 105 7.16 -6.67 5.90
N HIS A 106 6.85 -5.48 5.41
CA HIS A 106 5.58 -4.81 5.69
C HIS A 106 4.40 -5.58 5.09
N TRP A 107 4.48 -5.99 3.83
CA TRP A 107 3.44 -6.79 3.17
C TRP A 107 3.22 -8.15 3.83
N LEU A 108 4.30 -8.82 4.26
CA LEU A 108 4.23 -10.06 5.02
C LEU A 108 3.51 -9.85 6.36
N SER A 109 3.82 -8.76 7.08
CA SER A 109 3.13 -8.45 8.34
C SER A 109 1.64 -8.16 8.18
N MET A 110 1.24 -7.65 7.01
CA MET A 110 -0.16 -7.43 6.65
C MET A 110 -0.86 -8.70 6.12
N GLY A 111 -0.12 -9.80 5.93
CA GLY A 111 -0.65 -11.06 5.41
C GLY A 111 -1.02 -10.99 3.93
N LEU A 112 -0.33 -10.15 3.15
CA LEU A 112 -0.59 -9.97 1.73
C LEU A 112 0.02 -11.09 0.88
N ASN A 113 -0.60 -11.34 -0.27
CA ASN A 113 -0.02 -12.15 -1.32
C ASN A 113 1.14 -11.41 -2.01
N ALA A 114 1.87 -12.11 -2.88
CA ALA A 114 2.87 -11.49 -3.74
C ALA A 114 2.26 -10.34 -4.53
N GLU A 115 3.03 -9.26 -4.70
CA GLU A 115 2.58 -8.06 -5.37
C GLU A 115 2.30 -8.29 -6.86
N LYS A 116 1.17 -7.78 -7.33
CA LYS A 116 0.90 -7.54 -8.73
C LYS A 116 1.57 -6.22 -9.11
N PHE A 117 2.79 -6.29 -9.61
CA PHE A 117 3.57 -5.10 -10.01
C PHE A 117 3.11 -4.58 -11.37
N ILE A 118 2.77 -3.29 -11.43
CA ILE A 118 2.31 -2.61 -12.63
C ILE A 118 3.15 -1.35 -12.86
N PRO A 119 3.99 -1.32 -13.90
CA PRO A 119 4.73 -0.13 -14.28
C PRO A 119 3.80 1.04 -14.65
N PHE A 120 4.13 2.26 -14.23
CA PHE A 120 3.32 3.45 -14.53
C PHE A 120 3.20 3.73 -16.04
N ASP A 121 4.16 3.32 -16.84
CA ASP A 121 4.18 3.43 -18.31
C ASP A 121 3.13 2.54 -18.99
N GLN A 122 2.76 1.41 -18.39
CA GLN A 122 1.74 0.50 -18.94
C GLN A 122 0.30 1.03 -18.79
N ILE A 123 0.11 2.06 -17.96
CA ILE A 123 -1.21 2.64 -17.64
C ILE A 123 -1.79 3.46 -18.80
N ASN A 124 -0.96 3.87 -19.75
CA ASN A 124 -1.33 4.79 -20.83
C ASN A 124 -1.92 4.13 -22.07
N SER A 125 -2.36 2.88 -21.96
CA SER A 125 -3.05 2.18 -23.03
C SER A 125 -4.23 2.98 -23.62
N ARG A 126 -4.28 3.05 -24.96
CA ARG A 126 -5.36 3.68 -25.73
C ARG A 126 -6.68 2.94 -25.58
N PHE A 127 -6.66 1.62 -25.35
CA PHE A 127 -7.86 0.79 -25.25
C PHE A 127 -8.55 0.96 -23.90
N LEU A 128 -9.88 1.08 -23.89
CA LEU A 128 -10.67 1.34 -22.68
C LEU A 128 -10.57 0.20 -21.65
N PHE A 129 -10.48 -1.05 -22.13
CA PHE A 129 -10.56 -2.26 -21.29
C PHE A 129 -9.23 -2.96 -21.06
N SER A 130 -8.10 -2.44 -21.57
CA SER A 130 -6.76 -3.03 -21.31
C SER A 130 -6.44 -3.16 -19.82
N ASN A 131 -7.09 -2.35 -19.00
CA ASN A 131 -6.85 -2.27 -17.57
C ASN A 131 -7.52 -3.44 -16.82
N LEU A 132 -8.62 -3.98 -17.38
CA LEU A 132 -9.30 -5.18 -16.85
C LEU A 132 -8.48 -6.45 -17.10
N SER A 133 -7.66 -6.49 -18.16
CA SER A 133 -6.72 -7.58 -18.40
C SER A 133 -5.44 -7.48 -17.57
N LEU A 134 -5.10 -6.28 -17.07
CA LEU A 134 -3.90 -6.06 -16.24
C LEU A 134 -4.17 -6.35 -14.76
N ILE A 135 -5.42 -6.17 -14.31
CA ILE A 135 -5.78 -6.27 -12.90
C ILE A 135 -7.04 -7.11 -12.76
N ASP A 136 -6.89 -8.28 -12.13
CA ASP A 136 -8.01 -9.08 -11.65
C ASP A 136 -8.44 -8.58 -10.26
N ASN A 137 -8.98 -7.36 -10.21
CA ASN A 137 -9.59 -6.77 -9.02
C ASN A 137 -10.74 -5.83 -9.43
N PRO A 138 -12.01 -6.19 -9.14
CA PRO A 138 -13.17 -5.42 -9.60
C PRO A 138 -13.36 -4.09 -8.85
N ASN A 139 -12.75 -3.93 -7.68
CA ASN A 139 -12.88 -2.74 -6.85
C ASN A 139 -11.89 -1.64 -7.21
N LEU A 140 -10.87 -1.98 -8.00
CA LEU A 140 -9.86 -1.05 -8.51
C LEU A 140 -10.08 -0.78 -9.99
N PHE A 141 -10.52 0.42 -10.30
CA PHE A 141 -10.57 0.94 -11.66
C PHE A 141 -9.52 2.02 -11.84
N PHE A 142 -8.85 2.03 -12.98
CA PHE A 142 -7.97 3.13 -13.34
C PHE A 142 -8.05 3.42 -14.83
N LYS A 143 -7.77 4.66 -15.22
CA LYS A 143 -7.61 5.07 -16.61
C LYS A 143 -6.67 6.27 -16.68
N ARG A 144 -5.52 6.08 -17.34
CA ARG A 144 -4.44 7.09 -17.39
C ARG A 144 -4.10 7.54 -15.97
N HIS A 145 -4.29 8.83 -15.68
CA HIS A 145 -3.96 9.44 -14.40
C HIS A 145 -5.04 9.27 -13.32
N PHE A 146 -6.22 8.76 -13.66
CA PHE A 146 -7.34 8.64 -12.72
C PHE A 146 -7.46 7.22 -12.19
N PHE A 147 -7.63 7.10 -10.89
CA PHE A 147 -7.84 5.84 -10.18
C PHE A 147 -9.10 5.97 -9.33
N ASN A 148 -9.81 4.87 -9.16
CA ASN A 148 -10.96 4.72 -8.29
C ASN A 148 -10.84 3.39 -7.57
N PHE A 149 -10.80 3.44 -6.24
CA PHE A 149 -10.73 2.25 -5.40
C PHE A 149 -11.83 2.32 -4.34
N TYR A 150 -12.83 1.44 -4.41
CA TYR A 150 -14.02 1.49 -3.55
C TYR A 150 -14.69 2.88 -3.48
N GLY A 151 -14.72 3.62 -4.61
CA GLY A 151 -15.28 4.98 -4.67
C GLY A 151 -14.32 6.10 -4.26
N HIS A 152 -13.15 5.77 -3.72
CA HIS A 152 -12.09 6.73 -3.43
C HIS A 152 -11.35 7.10 -4.72
N LYS A 153 -11.58 8.32 -5.21
CA LYS A 153 -11.03 8.83 -6.48
C LYS A 153 -9.65 9.45 -6.26
N LEU A 154 -8.66 9.02 -7.03
CA LEU A 154 -7.31 9.58 -7.01
C LEU A 154 -6.92 10.11 -8.39
N LEU A 155 -6.15 11.19 -8.38
CA LEU A 155 -5.50 11.74 -9.56
C LEU A 155 -3.98 11.70 -9.38
N VAL A 156 -3.30 10.92 -10.21
CA VAL A 156 -1.84 10.80 -10.23
C VAL A 156 -1.25 11.68 -11.32
N ILE A 157 -0.58 12.75 -10.91
CA ILE A 157 0.06 13.71 -11.81
C ILE A 157 1.56 13.40 -11.85
N ASN A 158 2.04 13.09 -13.05
CA ASN A 158 3.43 12.77 -13.36
C ASN A 158 3.84 13.51 -14.66
N ASP A 159 4.97 13.12 -15.26
CA ASP A 159 5.63 13.82 -16.37
C ASP A 159 4.76 13.97 -17.63
N ASP A 160 3.93 12.97 -17.87
CA ASP A 160 3.05 12.79 -19.03
C ASP A 160 1.65 13.39 -18.82
N PHE A 161 1.34 13.85 -17.61
CA PHE A 161 0.10 14.56 -17.35
C PHE A 161 0.09 15.93 -18.04
N PHE A 162 -0.87 16.12 -18.96
CA PHE A 162 -1.10 17.40 -19.63
C PHE A 162 -2.44 18.01 -19.21
N PHE A 163 -2.36 19.16 -18.54
CA PHE A 163 -3.53 19.92 -18.12
C PHE A 163 -3.98 20.86 -19.26
N LYS A 164 -5.13 20.56 -19.87
CA LYS A 164 -5.76 21.48 -20.85
C LYS A 164 -6.42 22.64 -20.10
N ASN A 165 -6.01 23.87 -20.40
CA ASN A 165 -6.48 25.12 -19.76
C ASN A 165 -7.96 25.50 -20.05
N LYS A 166 -8.79 24.56 -20.53
CA LYS A 166 -10.22 24.76 -20.78
C LYS A 166 -10.98 23.57 -20.20
N LEU A 167 -11.18 23.60 -18.89
CA LEU A 167 -12.18 22.76 -18.23
C LEU A 167 -13.37 23.67 -17.90
N ASN A 168 -14.53 23.32 -18.44
CA ASN A 168 -15.79 24.02 -18.14
C ASN A 168 -16.39 23.56 -16.79
N THR A 169 -15.84 22.49 -16.21
CA THR A 169 -16.32 21.86 -14.99
C THR A 169 -15.18 21.57 -14.03
N THR A 170 -15.45 21.71 -12.73
CA THR A 170 -14.51 21.29 -11.69
C THR A 170 -14.53 19.77 -11.55
N ILE A 171 -13.34 19.16 -11.38
CA ILE A 171 -13.19 17.73 -11.14
C ILE A 171 -13.01 17.51 -9.64
N GLU A 172 -13.84 16.66 -9.05
CA GLU A 172 -13.72 16.30 -7.63
C GLU A 172 -13.01 14.96 -7.48
N VAL A 173 -11.92 14.96 -6.70
CA VAL A 173 -11.18 13.76 -6.31
C VAL A 173 -10.92 13.77 -4.82
N ASN A 174 -10.67 12.61 -4.22
CA ASN A 174 -10.30 12.53 -2.81
C ASN A 174 -8.84 12.94 -2.62
N THR A 175 -7.95 12.42 -3.48
CA THR A 175 -6.50 12.58 -3.34
C THR A 175 -5.82 12.90 -4.67
N ILE A 176 -4.90 13.86 -4.65
CA ILE A 176 -3.95 14.10 -5.74
C ILE A 176 -2.58 13.60 -5.31
N VAL A 177 -1.92 12.82 -6.16
CA VAL A 177 -0.54 12.36 -5.96
C VAL A 177 0.35 13.02 -7.01
N LEU A 178 1.28 13.86 -6.57
CA LEU A 178 2.28 14.52 -7.40
C LEU A 178 3.55 13.66 -7.42
N GLN A 179 3.93 13.19 -8.60
CA GLN A 179 5.04 12.28 -8.81
C GLN A 179 6.05 12.82 -9.83
N ARG A 180 7.29 12.31 -9.75
CA ARG A 180 8.36 12.48 -10.74
C ARG A 180 8.53 13.94 -11.18
N LYS A 181 8.51 14.20 -12.50
CA LYS A 181 8.69 15.51 -13.13
C LYS A 181 7.36 16.19 -13.49
N ALA A 182 6.26 15.90 -12.77
CA ALA A 182 4.92 16.51 -12.94
C ALA A 182 4.89 18.02 -13.24
N LYS A 183 4.48 18.42 -14.44
CA LYS A 183 4.53 19.82 -14.90
C LYS A 183 3.25 20.57 -14.52
N VAL A 184 3.06 20.86 -13.24
CA VAL A 184 1.83 21.49 -12.74
C VAL A 184 2.08 22.73 -11.88
N ASP A 185 1.25 23.74 -12.13
CA ASP A 185 1.06 24.93 -11.33
C ASP A 185 -0.03 24.67 -10.29
N LEU A 186 0.33 24.76 -9.00
CA LEU A 186 -0.57 24.41 -7.90
C LEU A 186 -1.80 25.32 -7.86
N GLN A 187 -1.67 26.60 -8.21
CA GLN A 187 -2.77 27.55 -8.21
C GLN A 187 -3.80 27.22 -9.31
N LYS A 188 -3.33 26.81 -10.49
CA LYS A 188 -4.21 26.35 -11.56
C LYS A 188 -4.85 25.01 -11.19
N LEU A 189 -4.08 24.10 -10.63
CA LEU A 189 -4.56 22.78 -10.24
C LEU A 189 -5.77 22.88 -9.32
N VAL A 190 -5.65 23.66 -8.24
CA VAL A 190 -6.67 23.75 -7.19
C VAL A 190 -7.90 24.55 -7.63
N ARG A 191 -7.75 25.38 -8.68
CA ARG A 191 -8.88 26.11 -9.30
C ARG A 191 -9.84 25.16 -10.03
N PHE A 192 -9.31 24.12 -10.67
CA PHE A 192 -10.11 23.22 -11.51
C PHE A 192 -10.32 21.85 -10.89
N ILE A 193 -9.49 21.45 -9.93
CA ILE A 193 -9.53 20.14 -9.29
C ILE A 193 -9.66 20.35 -7.79
N ARG A 194 -10.80 19.94 -7.24
CA ARG A 194 -11.06 19.96 -5.81
C ARG A 194 -10.60 18.64 -5.22
N ALA A 195 -9.64 18.71 -4.31
CA ALA A 195 -9.09 17.54 -3.61
C ALA A 195 -9.08 17.76 -2.10
N LYS A 196 -9.31 16.69 -1.34
CA LYS A 196 -9.18 16.73 0.13
C LYS A 196 -7.71 16.68 0.54
N ASN A 197 -6.92 15.87 -0.18
CA ASN A 197 -5.50 15.67 0.10
C ASN A 197 -4.67 15.87 -1.17
N ILE A 198 -3.51 16.53 -1.03
CA ILE A 198 -2.48 16.58 -2.05
C ILE A 198 -1.21 15.98 -1.45
N ILE A 199 -0.59 15.05 -2.15
CA ILE A 199 0.56 14.28 -1.69
C ILE A 199 1.72 14.51 -2.66
N ILE A 200 2.89 14.81 -2.14
CA ILE A 200 4.15 14.82 -2.87
C ILE A 200 4.87 13.51 -2.58
N ASP A 201 4.98 12.68 -3.61
CA ASP A 201 5.67 11.39 -3.58
C ASP A 201 7.20 11.56 -3.55
N SER A 202 7.91 10.53 -3.09
CA SER A 202 9.37 10.50 -2.90
C SER A 202 10.18 10.41 -4.19
N SER A 203 9.51 10.35 -5.33
CA SER A 203 10.09 10.52 -6.66
C SER A 203 10.34 11.98 -7.05
N VAL A 204 9.72 12.94 -6.35
CA VAL A 204 9.83 14.38 -6.64
C VAL A 204 11.14 14.95 -6.10
N SER A 205 11.78 15.84 -6.86
CA SER A 205 13.01 16.50 -6.39
C SER A 205 12.75 17.54 -5.30
N ASP A 206 13.67 17.65 -4.34
CA ASP A 206 13.53 18.58 -3.20
C ASP A 206 13.29 20.02 -3.62
N LYS A 207 13.94 20.48 -4.70
CA LYS A 207 13.76 21.83 -5.25
C LYS A 207 12.30 22.08 -5.64
N LYS A 208 11.66 21.09 -6.27
CA LYS A 208 10.27 21.18 -6.73
C LYS A 208 9.29 21.03 -5.59
N ALA A 209 9.53 20.09 -4.69
CA ALA A 209 8.74 19.90 -3.48
C ALA A 209 8.72 21.18 -2.62
N LYS A 210 9.89 21.82 -2.41
CA LYS A 210 10.00 23.10 -1.69
C LYS A 210 9.17 24.21 -2.32
N ARG A 211 9.16 24.30 -3.66
CA ARG A 211 8.32 25.28 -4.38
C ARG A 211 6.84 25.03 -4.13
N TRP A 212 6.36 23.80 -4.33
CA TRP A 212 4.96 23.48 -4.07
C TRP A 212 4.54 23.64 -2.61
N LEU A 213 5.44 23.34 -1.66
CA LEU A 213 5.19 23.61 -0.24
C LEU A 213 5.02 25.12 0.03
N SER A 214 5.85 25.97 -0.58
CA SER A 214 5.71 27.43 -0.47
C SER A 214 4.42 27.93 -1.12
N ASP A 215 4.08 27.41 -2.30
CA ASP A 215 2.83 27.75 -2.99
C ASP A 215 1.60 27.30 -2.18
N ALA A 216 1.67 26.11 -1.57
CA ALA A 216 0.61 25.58 -0.71
C ALA A 216 0.38 26.44 0.53
N GLN A 217 1.46 26.93 1.16
CA GLN A 217 1.36 27.88 2.28
C GLN A 217 0.64 29.17 1.89
N LYS A 218 0.96 29.74 0.73
CA LYS A 218 0.29 30.96 0.22
C LYS A 218 -1.18 30.71 -0.10
N LEU A 219 -1.50 29.54 -0.66
CA LEU A 219 -2.87 29.15 -1.00
C LEU A 219 -3.67 28.62 0.21
N LYS A 220 -3.04 28.48 1.38
CA LYS A 220 -3.61 27.87 2.60
C LYS A 220 -4.13 26.44 2.37
N ILE A 221 -3.38 25.64 1.63
CA ILE A 221 -3.71 24.26 1.29
C ILE A 221 -2.79 23.31 2.04
N ASN A 222 -3.36 22.26 2.63
CA ASN A 222 -2.57 21.22 3.25
C ASN A 222 -1.97 20.29 2.18
N ILE A 223 -0.67 20.04 2.26
CA ILE A 223 0.05 19.14 1.35
C ILE A 223 0.91 18.19 2.17
N TYR A 224 0.79 16.90 1.90
CA TYR A 224 1.57 15.86 2.56
C TYR A 224 2.86 15.62 1.78
N HIS A 225 4.00 15.61 2.45
CA HIS A 225 5.31 15.41 1.81
C HIS A 225 5.95 14.12 2.32
N CYS A 226 5.84 13.04 1.53
CA CYS A 226 6.28 11.70 1.93
C CYS A 226 7.74 11.66 2.41
N PRO A 227 8.72 12.32 1.75
CA PRO A 227 10.10 12.35 2.24
C PRO A 227 10.28 12.89 3.66
N LYS A 228 9.41 13.79 4.12
CA LYS A 228 9.48 14.38 5.47
C LYS A 228 8.56 13.72 6.49
N GLN A 229 7.42 13.19 6.05
CA GLN A 229 6.36 12.71 6.93
C GLN A 229 6.23 11.18 6.94
N GLY A 230 7.02 10.47 6.12
CA GLY A 230 6.92 9.03 5.97
C GLY A 230 5.91 8.63 4.90
N ALA A 231 5.56 7.34 4.83
CA ALA A 231 4.56 6.86 3.89
C ALA A 231 3.19 7.51 4.19
N TRP A 232 2.48 7.91 3.15
CA TRP A 232 1.08 8.30 3.29
C TRP A 232 0.21 7.05 3.18
N LYS A 233 -0.81 6.94 4.04
CA LYS A 233 -1.81 5.87 3.97
C LYS A 233 -3.23 6.40 4.18
N VAL A 234 -4.18 5.75 3.54
CA VAL A 234 -5.62 5.90 3.83
C VAL A 234 -6.26 4.52 3.87
N GLU A 235 -7.12 4.31 4.87
CA GLU A 235 -7.97 3.12 4.99
C GLU A 235 -9.35 3.46 4.41
N ILE A 236 -9.96 2.52 3.67
CA ILE A 236 -11.19 2.74 2.90
C ILE A 236 -12.39 2.05 3.54
#